data_AF-A0A2N9GAK7-F1
#
_entry.id   AF-A0A2N9GAK7-F1
#
_cell.length_a   1.000
_cell.length_b   1.000
_cell.length_c   1.000
_cell.angle_alpha   90.00
_cell.angle_beta   90.00
_cell.angle_gamma   90.00
#
_symmetry.space_group_name_H-M   'P 1'
#
loop_
_entity.id
_entity.type
_entity.pdbx_description
1 polymer ?
#
loop_
_entity_poly.entity_id
_entity_poly.type
_entity_poly.pdbx_seq_one_letter_code
_entity_poly.pdbx_strand_id
1 'polypeptide(L)'
;MGAFTHNLMAVGKGPEEDILNVIPLNYDDFIKEVKGSANSPVTYKEECYFYLFWICKFLACISSKRVINYFLPIAQCLANGTPIDLSSFVLGELYRAMFLLSTEPKQSHGGHVWLMQMWSYSYFLSIAPELHHTIVPWSYGEAWMHTRYPEEVPSYPTWFRLFSDSSRKRSPKDFMPFEAKMYGSEDFQKFSNQGFFKGDSAWGACLHSRDLVVIKATDAGIKAYCPSLVARQFGLVQLLPVPLTWTKNKDWDSTVSISKDEAQKVSTLARERVTNFAFTPFQVRPLSSSSFHSWWETYMARFNNEDDLIEAIQGFCLSFLL
;
A
#
# COMPACT_ATOMS: atom_id res chain seq x y z
N MET A 1 -1.46 16.88 15.59
CA MET A 1 -1.99 17.69 14.46
C MET A 1 -2.95 16.80 13.70
N GLY A 2 -4.24 17.07 13.49
CA GLY A 2 -5.16 18.13 13.88
C GLY A 2 -6.58 17.53 13.79
N ALA A 3 -7.52 18.08 14.56
CA ALA A 3 -8.89 17.62 14.63
C ALA A 3 -9.64 17.88 13.32
N PHE A 4 -10.21 16.88 12.65
CA PHE A 4 -11.35 17.08 11.75
C PHE A 4 -12.27 15.84 11.66
N THR A 5 -13.55 16.10 11.88
CA THR A 5 -14.70 15.26 11.56
C THR A 5 -14.68 14.86 10.08
N HIS A 6 -14.65 13.56 9.80
CA HIS A 6 -14.69 13.01 8.45
C HIS A 6 -16.12 12.81 7.97
N ASN A 7 -16.50 13.57 6.93
CA ASN A 7 -17.55 13.20 6.00
C ASN A 7 -16.88 12.41 4.86
N LEU A 8 -16.83 11.07 4.95
CA LEU A 8 -16.60 10.27 3.74
C LEU A 8 -17.85 10.44 2.87
N MET A 9 -17.72 11.31 1.87
CA MET A 9 -18.79 11.84 1.02
C MET A 9 -19.72 12.84 1.71
N ALA A 10 -19.18 13.94 2.24
CA ALA A 10 -19.88 15.18 1.94
C ALA A 10 -19.73 15.34 0.43
N VAL A 11 -20.84 15.29 -0.30
CA VAL A 11 -20.91 15.85 -1.65
C VAL A 11 -20.16 17.17 -1.57
N GLY A 12 -19.06 17.27 -2.33
CA GLY A 12 -18.27 18.49 -2.35
C GLY A 12 -19.23 19.66 -2.53
N LYS A 13 -19.03 20.77 -1.83
CA LYS A 13 -19.89 21.96 -2.03
C LYS A 13 -19.76 22.56 -3.44
N GLY A 14 -18.91 21.99 -4.29
CA GLY A 14 -18.82 22.30 -5.71
C GLY A 14 -19.95 21.66 -6.52
N PRO A 15 -20.31 22.23 -7.67
CA PRO A 15 -21.39 21.73 -8.52
C PRO A 15 -21.12 20.29 -8.97
N GLU A 16 -22.14 19.41 -8.91
CA GLU A 16 -22.19 18.08 -9.56
C GLU A 16 -22.33 18.20 -11.08
N GLU A 17 -21.56 19.10 -11.70
CA GLU A 17 -21.48 19.16 -13.15
C GLU A 17 -20.63 17.99 -13.64
N ASP A 18 -21.06 17.36 -14.74
CA ASP A 18 -20.25 16.38 -15.46
C ASP A 18 -19.09 17.10 -16.16
N ILE A 19 -18.08 17.44 -15.35
CA ILE A 19 -17.00 18.35 -15.73
C ILE A 19 -16.10 17.76 -16.83
N LEU A 20 -16.23 16.48 -17.19
CA LEU A 20 -15.34 15.81 -18.15
C LEU A 20 -15.96 15.56 -19.54
N ASN A 21 -17.25 15.84 -19.75
CA ASN A 21 -17.97 15.40 -20.95
C ASN A 21 -17.45 15.92 -22.31
N VAL A 22 -16.52 16.87 -22.32
CA VAL A 22 -15.95 17.45 -23.55
C VAL A 22 -14.41 17.49 -23.51
N ILE A 23 -13.78 17.01 -22.44
CA ILE A 23 -12.34 17.19 -22.22
C ILE A 23 -11.56 15.98 -22.77
N PRO A 24 -10.49 16.20 -23.56
CA PRO A 24 -9.60 15.12 -23.97
C PRO A 24 -9.00 14.42 -22.76
N LEU A 25 -9.13 13.09 -22.69
CA LEU A 25 -8.70 12.33 -21.50
C LEU A 25 -7.23 11.91 -21.54
N ASN A 26 -6.51 12.06 -22.65
CA ASN A 26 -5.09 11.76 -22.68
C ASN A 26 -4.31 12.82 -21.87
N TYR A 27 -3.23 12.44 -21.19
CA TYR A 27 -2.54 13.34 -20.26
C TYR A 27 -2.08 14.66 -20.86
N ASP A 28 -1.52 14.65 -22.06
CA ASP A 28 -0.90 15.83 -22.65
C ASP A 28 -1.95 16.84 -23.13
N ASP A 29 -3.02 16.36 -23.76
CA ASP A 29 -4.10 17.23 -24.22
C ASP A 29 -5.04 17.62 -23.08
N PHE A 30 -5.23 16.76 -22.09
CA PHE A 30 -5.97 17.09 -20.86
C PHE A 30 -5.36 18.32 -20.19
N ILE A 31 -4.03 18.33 -19.94
CA ILE A 31 -3.37 19.49 -19.33
C ILE A 31 -3.52 20.73 -20.20
N LYS A 32 -3.34 20.62 -21.53
CA LYS A 32 -3.46 21.79 -22.42
C LYS A 32 -4.85 22.42 -22.33
N GLU A 33 -5.88 21.59 -22.28
CA GLU A 33 -7.28 22.02 -22.26
C GLU A 33 -7.68 22.64 -20.91
N VAL A 34 -7.29 21.99 -19.80
CA VAL A 34 -7.73 22.38 -18.46
C VAL A 34 -6.85 23.44 -17.79
N LYS A 35 -5.72 23.79 -18.40
CA LYS A 35 -4.78 24.74 -17.83
C LYS A 35 -5.34 26.17 -17.89
N GLY A 36 -5.46 26.76 -16.71
CA GLY A 36 -5.80 28.17 -16.55
C GLY A 36 -4.81 29.15 -17.17
N SER A 37 -5.28 30.38 -17.38
CA SER A 37 -4.44 31.49 -17.80
C SER A 37 -3.31 31.77 -16.81
N ALA A 38 -2.15 32.20 -17.29
CA ALA A 38 -1.06 32.58 -16.40
C ALA A 38 -1.48 33.74 -15.49
N ASN A 39 -1.11 33.66 -14.21
CA ASN A 39 -1.39 34.66 -13.17
C ASN A 39 -2.88 34.84 -12.79
N SER A 40 -3.79 33.97 -13.23
CA SER A 40 -5.15 33.94 -12.69
C SER A 40 -5.21 33.13 -11.39
N PRO A 41 -6.13 33.44 -10.45
CA PRO A 41 -6.42 32.57 -9.32
C PRO A 41 -6.84 31.18 -9.79
N VAL A 42 -6.39 30.14 -9.08
CA VAL A 42 -6.81 28.76 -9.36
C VAL A 42 -8.29 28.61 -9.01
N THR A 43 -9.06 28.15 -9.99
CA THR A 43 -10.48 27.83 -9.82
C THR A 43 -10.66 26.45 -9.21
N TYR A 44 -11.82 26.22 -8.57
CA TYR A 44 -12.18 24.90 -8.05
C TYR A 44 -12.12 23.79 -9.12
N LYS A 45 -12.51 24.10 -10.36
CA LYS A 45 -12.45 23.15 -11.48
C LYS A 45 -11.01 22.79 -11.82
N GLU A 46 -10.12 23.78 -11.92
CA GLU A 46 -8.69 23.57 -12.18
C GLU A 46 -8.03 22.74 -11.08
N GLU A 47 -8.38 22.98 -9.81
CA GLU A 47 -7.90 22.20 -8.68
C GLU A 47 -8.39 20.74 -8.74
N CYS A 48 -9.67 20.51 -9.07
CA CYS A 48 -10.20 19.16 -9.28
C CYS A 48 -9.49 18.45 -10.43
N TYR A 49 -9.27 19.12 -11.56
CA TYR A 49 -8.56 18.54 -12.70
C TYR A 49 -7.09 18.24 -12.38
N PHE A 50 -6.43 19.11 -11.62
CA PHE A 50 -5.09 18.88 -11.13
C PHE A 50 -5.02 17.60 -10.28
N TYR A 51 -5.89 17.47 -9.27
CA TYR A 51 -5.90 16.27 -8.42
C TYR A 51 -6.25 15.01 -9.20
N LEU A 52 -7.22 15.09 -10.11
CA LEU A 52 -7.62 13.97 -10.95
C LEU A 52 -6.46 13.50 -11.84
N PHE A 53 -5.77 14.44 -12.49
CA PHE A 53 -4.57 14.18 -13.27
C PHE A 53 -3.45 13.59 -12.41
N TRP A 54 -3.19 14.19 -11.24
CA TRP A 54 -2.14 13.76 -10.33
C TRP A 54 -2.38 12.32 -9.82
N ILE A 55 -3.62 12.00 -9.45
CA ILE A 55 -4.00 10.64 -9.06
C ILE A 55 -3.75 9.67 -10.22
N CYS A 56 -4.25 9.96 -11.42
CA CYS A 56 -4.12 9.04 -12.55
C CYS A 56 -2.65 8.83 -12.95
N LYS A 57 -1.88 9.92 -13.06
CA LYS A 57 -0.53 9.89 -13.62
C LYS A 57 0.52 9.42 -12.62
N PHE A 58 0.44 9.88 -11.37
CA PHE A 58 1.53 9.70 -10.40
C PHE A 58 1.17 8.77 -9.24
N LEU A 59 -0.09 8.72 -8.82
CA LEU A 59 -0.48 7.86 -7.69
C LEU A 59 -0.84 6.45 -8.15
N ALA A 60 -1.82 6.36 -9.06
CA ALA A 60 -2.35 5.11 -9.61
C ALA A 60 -1.58 4.61 -10.83
N CYS A 61 -0.74 5.46 -11.43
CA CYS A 61 0.11 5.17 -12.59
C CYS A 61 -0.63 4.43 -13.70
N ILE A 62 -1.77 4.97 -14.13
CA ILE A 62 -2.68 4.30 -15.06
C ILE A 62 -1.99 3.98 -16.40
N SER A 63 -2.01 2.70 -16.78
CA SER A 63 -1.32 2.19 -17.96
C SER A 63 -1.84 2.75 -19.29
N SER A 64 -3.12 3.13 -19.35
CA SER A 64 -3.72 3.74 -20.55
C SER A 64 -3.22 5.16 -20.85
N LYS A 65 -2.39 5.76 -19.97
CA LYS A 65 -1.90 7.14 -20.06
C LYS A 65 -3.04 8.17 -20.22
N ARG A 66 -4.19 7.86 -19.62
CA ARG A 66 -5.39 8.68 -19.65
C ARG A 66 -5.87 8.98 -18.24
N VAL A 67 -6.50 10.13 -18.10
CA VAL A 67 -7.32 10.48 -16.96
C VAL A 67 -8.56 9.59 -16.95
N ILE A 68 -8.85 8.99 -15.80
CA ILE A 68 -10.02 8.12 -15.62
C ILE A 68 -10.99 8.79 -14.65
N ASN A 69 -12.23 9.02 -15.12
CA ASN A 69 -13.32 9.63 -14.33
C ASN A 69 -13.61 8.90 -13.01
N TYR A 70 -13.27 7.62 -12.94
CA TYR A 70 -13.32 6.82 -11.71
C TYR A 70 -12.72 7.53 -10.47
N PHE A 71 -11.66 8.33 -10.65
CA PHE A 71 -11.00 9.04 -9.55
C PHE A 71 -11.56 10.44 -9.27
N LEU A 72 -12.53 10.91 -10.05
CA LEU A 72 -13.07 12.26 -9.92
C LEU A 72 -13.66 12.53 -8.52
N PRO A 73 -14.42 11.61 -7.89
CA PRO A 73 -14.92 11.85 -6.53
C PRO A 73 -13.79 12.04 -5.50
N ILE A 74 -12.67 11.34 -5.66
CA ILE A 74 -11.49 11.49 -4.81
C ILE A 74 -10.86 12.87 -5.04
N ALA A 75 -10.70 13.27 -6.30
CA ALA A 75 -10.16 14.58 -6.67
C ALA A 75 -11.02 15.74 -6.12
N GLN A 76 -12.34 15.63 -6.21
CA GLN A 76 -13.26 16.61 -5.63
C GLN A 76 -13.13 16.65 -4.11
N CYS A 77 -13.04 15.51 -3.43
CA CYS A 77 -12.83 15.49 -1.99
C CYS A 77 -11.53 16.22 -1.60
N LEU A 78 -10.43 16.00 -2.33
CA LEU A 78 -9.16 16.70 -2.12
C LEU A 78 -9.29 18.22 -2.33
N ALA A 79 -9.93 18.65 -3.43
CA ALA A 79 -10.18 20.07 -3.73
C ALA A 79 -11.07 20.77 -2.69
N ASN A 80 -11.94 20.03 -2.00
CA ASN A 80 -12.74 20.56 -0.89
C ASN A 80 -11.98 20.58 0.45
N GLY A 81 -10.71 20.17 0.47
CA GLY A 81 -9.93 20.00 1.70
C GLY A 81 -10.44 18.86 2.59
N THR A 82 -11.26 17.95 2.06
CA THR A 82 -11.76 16.79 2.80
C THR A 82 -10.60 15.79 2.93
N PRO A 83 -10.20 15.40 4.16
CA PRO A 83 -9.14 14.43 4.32
C PRO A 83 -9.59 13.06 3.80
N ILE A 84 -8.72 12.39 3.05
CA ILE A 84 -8.97 11.05 2.48
C ILE A 84 -7.81 10.16 2.87
N ASP A 85 -8.10 8.93 3.29
CA ASP A 85 -7.07 7.91 3.52
C ASP A 85 -6.58 7.31 2.19
N LEU A 86 -5.75 8.08 1.48
CA LEU A 86 -5.09 7.61 0.26
C LEU A 86 -4.13 6.44 0.54
N SER A 87 -3.64 6.28 1.78
CA SER A 87 -2.71 5.21 2.12
C SER A 87 -3.38 3.84 2.05
N SER A 88 -4.59 3.70 2.61
CA SER A 88 -5.38 2.48 2.51
C SER A 88 -5.81 2.18 1.08
N PHE A 89 -6.16 3.22 0.30
CA PHE A 89 -6.49 3.08 -1.12
C PHE A 89 -5.31 2.51 -1.92
N VAL A 90 -4.13 3.16 -1.85
CA VAL A 90 -2.93 2.74 -2.59
C VAL A 90 -2.49 1.34 -2.18
N LEU A 91 -2.51 1.05 -0.88
CA LEU A 91 -2.08 -0.25 -0.36
C LEU A 91 -3.05 -1.37 -0.75
N GLY A 92 -4.36 -1.13 -0.70
CA GLY A 92 -5.37 -2.08 -1.14
C GLY A 92 -5.29 -2.37 -2.64
N GLU A 93 -5.08 -1.35 -3.47
CA GLU A 93 -4.86 -1.52 -4.90
C GLU A 93 -3.53 -2.23 -5.22
N LEU A 94 -2.47 -1.97 -4.45
CA LEU A 94 -1.22 -2.73 -4.56
C LEU A 94 -1.46 -4.21 -4.24
N TYR A 95 -2.19 -4.53 -3.16
CA TYR A 95 -2.48 -5.92 -2.79
C TYR A 95 -3.27 -6.64 -3.89
N ARG A 96 -4.26 -5.94 -4.48
CA ARG A 96 -4.98 -6.44 -5.65
C ARG A 96 -4.05 -6.68 -6.84
N ALA A 97 -3.15 -5.74 -7.13
CA ALA A 97 -2.19 -5.87 -8.22
C ALA A 97 -1.23 -7.05 -8.02
N MET A 98 -0.71 -7.24 -6.80
CA MET A 98 0.16 -8.37 -6.45
C MET A 98 -0.56 -9.71 -6.59
N PHE A 99 -1.82 -9.80 -6.12
CA PHE A 99 -2.64 -11.00 -6.31
C PHE A 99 -2.78 -11.34 -7.80
N LEU A 100 -3.22 -10.38 -8.62
CA LEU A 100 -3.39 -10.59 -10.06
C LEU A 100 -2.08 -10.92 -10.78
N LEU A 101 -0.94 -10.37 -10.32
CA LEU A 101 0.37 -10.75 -10.85
C LEU A 101 0.71 -12.21 -10.56
N SER A 102 0.29 -12.74 -9.40
CA SER A 102 0.58 -14.11 -8.98
C SER A 102 -0.31 -15.17 -9.62
N THR A 103 -1.56 -14.82 -9.97
CA THR A 103 -2.56 -15.76 -10.50
C THR A 103 -2.83 -15.60 -12.00
N GLU A 104 -2.77 -14.37 -12.51
CA GLU A 104 -3.05 -14.05 -13.90
C GLU A 104 -1.99 -13.12 -14.47
N PRO A 105 -0.77 -13.60 -14.79
CA PRO A 105 0.33 -12.78 -15.30
C PRO A 105 0.04 -12.27 -16.74
N LYS A 106 -0.85 -11.27 -16.87
CA LYS A 106 -1.10 -10.47 -18.07
C LYS A 106 -0.05 -9.38 -18.27
N GLN A 107 -0.02 -8.74 -19.44
CA GLN A 107 0.97 -7.70 -19.76
C GLN A 107 0.78 -6.37 -19.00
N SER A 108 -0.36 -6.15 -18.35
CA SER A 108 -0.69 -4.87 -17.68
C SER A 108 -1.40 -5.11 -16.35
N HIS A 109 -0.65 -5.13 -15.25
CA HIS A 109 -1.20 -5.05 -13.90
C HIS A 109 -1.14 -3.62 -13.37
N GLY A 110 -2.02 -3.32 -12.42
CA GLY A 110 -2.27 -1.95 -11.96
C GLY A 110 -1.02 -1.14 -11.63
N GLY A 111 -1.04 0.16 -11.93
CA GLY A 111 0.16 1.00 -11.85
C GLY A 111 0.78 1.13 -10.45
N HIS A 112 0.04 0.80 -9.39
CA HIS A 112 0.50 0.82 -7.99
C HIS A 112 1.70 -0.10 -7.70
N VAL A 113 2.08 -0.99 -8.63
CA VAL A 113 3.26 -1.86 -8.52
C VAL A 113 4.57 -1.06 -8.33
N TRP A 114 4.60 0.22 -8.71
CA TRP A 114 5.73 1.10 -8.40
C TRP A 114 6.11 1.07 -6.91
N LEU A 115 5.12 0.97 -6.00
CA LEU A 115 5.38 0.93 -4.57
C LEU A 115 6.11 -0.36 -4.15
N MET A 116 5.83 -1.47 -4.84
CA MET A 116 6.53 -2.74 -4.62
C MET A 116 8.00 -2.67 -5.05
N GLN A 117 8.29 -1.94 -6.13
CA GLN A 117 9.67 -1.69 -6.56
C GLN A 117 10.43 -0.90 -5.49
N MET A 118 9.85 0.17 -4.96
CA MET A 118 10.45 1.00 -3.89
C MET A 118 10.66 0.19 -2.60
N TRP A 119 9.69 -0.64 -2.23
CA TRP A 119 9.82 -1.56 -1.10
C TRP A 119 10.94 -2.58 -1.36
N SER A 120 11.05 -3.11 -2.57
CA SER A 120 12.09 -4.10 -2.93
C SER A 120 13.49 -3.52 -2.83
N TYR A 121 13.72 -2.29 -3.30
CA TYR A 121 15.01 -1.61 -3.12
C TYR A 121 15.32 -1.35 -1.65
N SER A 122 14.31 -0.97 -0.87
CA SER A 122 14.47 -0.80 0.58
C SER A 122 14.78 -2.11 1.30
N TYR A 123 14.15 -3.22 0.88
CA TYR A 123 14.21 -4.50 1.59
C TYR A 123 15.38 -5.39 1.16
N PHE A 124 15.81 -5.28 -0.09
CA PHE A 124 16.90 -6.08 -0.65
C PHE A 124 18.03 -5.14 -1.08
N LEU A 125 18.85 -4.70 -0.13
CA LEU A 125 19.96 -3.77 -0.42
C LEU A 125 20.94 -4.26 -1.49
N SER A 126 21.05 -5.58 -1.69
CA SER A 126 21.87 -6.19 -2.75
C SER A 126 21.47 -5.78 -4.17
N ILE A 127 20.28 -5.22 -4.34
CA ILE A 127 19.70 -4.85 -5.63
C ILE A 127 19.30 -3.38 -5.70
N ALA A 128 19.52 -2.67 -4.61
CA ALA A 128 19.22 -1.28 -4.47
C ALA A 128 20.17 -0.47 -5.38
N PRO A 129 19.64 0.46 -6.19
CA PRO A 129 20.47 1.42 -6.89
C PRO A 129 21.31 2.27 -5.92
N GLU A 130 22.42 2.83 -6.40
CA GLU A 130 23.25 3.71 -5.58
C GLU A 130 22.51 5.02 -5.26
N LEU A 131 22.45 5.34 -3.96
CA LEU A 131 21.89 6.61 -3.48
C LEU A 131 22.83 7.77 -3.82
N HIS A 132 22.27 8.92 -4.20
CA HIS A 132 23.05 10.15 -4.33
C HIS A 132 23.62 10.58 -2.95
N HIS A 133 24.95 10.55 -2.81
CA HIS A 133 25.66 10.85 -1.55
C HIS A 133 25.42 12.26 -0.98
N THR A 134 24.91 13.20 -1.77
CA THR A 134 24.73 14.60 -1.37
C THR A 134 23.31 14.91 -0.91
N ILE A 135 22.36 14.00 -1.07
CA ILE A 135 20.95 14.21 -0.75
C ILE A 135 20.64 13.46 0.55
N VAL A 136 20.09 14.18 1.53
CA VAL A 136 19.52 13.58 2.74
C VAL A 136 18.01 13.46 2.50
N PRO A 137 17.49 12.26 2.16
CA PRO A 137 16.08 12.12 1.83
C PRO A 137 15.23 12.17 3.10
N TRP A 138 14.05 12.77 2.98
CA TRP A 138 13.02 12.83 4.01
C TRP A 138 12.37 11.47 4.25
N SER A 139 12.25 10.64 3.21
CA SER A 139 11.64 9.32 3.29
C SER A 139 12.40 8.28 2.48
N TYR A 140 12.21 7.00 2.80
CA TYR A 140 12.71 5.90 1.97
C TYR A 140 12.20 6.00 0.53
N GLY A 141 10.98 6.48 0.31
CA GLY A 141 10.44 6.71 -1.03
C GLY A 141 11.25 7.75 -1.81
N GLU A 142 11.52 8.89 -1.19
CA GLU A 142 12.32 9.96 -1.82
C GLU A 142 13.77 9.52 -2.08
N ALA A 143 14.34 8.69 -1.20
CA ALA A 143 15.68 8.14 -1.39
C ALA A 143 15.83 7.46 -2.77
N TRP A 144 14.86 6.64 -3.17
CA TRP A 144 14.88 5.93 -4.46
C TRP A 144 14.42 6.78 -5.65
N MET A 145 13.81 7.96 -5.42
CA MET A 145 13.59 8.93 -6.49
C MET A 145 14.90 9.63 -6.90
N HIS A 146 15.84 9.72 -5.97
CA HIS A 146 17.16 10.32 -6.14
C HIS A 146 18.28 9.28 -6.26
N THR A 147 18.00 8.13 -6.85
CA THR A 147 19.07 7.16 -7.12
C THR A 147 19.66 7.34 -8.50
N ARG A 148 20.94 6.97 -8.62
CA ARG A 148 21.54 6.69 -9.91
C ARG A 148 21.13 5.28 -10.33
N TYR A 149 20.12 5.20 -11.19
CA TYR A 149 19.78 3.94 -11.82
C TYR A 149 20.96 3.48 -12.70
N PRO A 150 21.34 2.20 -12.63
CA PRO A 150 22.39 1.68 -13.50
C PRO A 150 21.99 1.83 -14.97
N GLU A 151 22.96 2.04 -15.85
CA GLU A 151 22.72 2.12 -17.30
C GLU A 151 22.11 0.82 -17.84
N GLU A 152 22.48 -0.32 -17.24
CA GLU A 152 21.88 -1.62 -17.52
C GLU A 152 20.91 -2.04 -16.41
N VAL A 153 19.64 -2.22 -16.77
CA VAL A 153 18.63 -2.79 -15.87
C VAL A 153 18.83 -4.30 -15.78
N PRO A 154 18.93 -4.90 -14.57
CA PRO A 154 19.13 -6.34 -14.46
C PRO A 154 17.99 -7.11 -15.13
N SER A 155 18.35 -8.14 -15.90
CA SER A 155 17.40 -8.97 -16.64
C SER A 155 16.60 -9.90 -15.72
N TYR A 156 15.43 -10.39 -16.17
CA TYR A 156 14.67 -11.41 -15.42
C TYR A 156 15.54 -12.62 -14.99
N PRO A 157 16.37 -13.22 -15.85
CA PRO A 157 17.30 -14.27 -15.43
C PRO A 157 18.24 -13.86 -14.29
N THR A 158 18.71 -12.62 -14.28
CA THR A 158 19.56 -12.09 -13.19
C THR A 158 18.80 -12.08 -11.87
N TRP A 159 17.58 -11.54 -11.88
CA TRP A 159 16.70 -11.53 -10.71
C TRP A 159 16.33 -12.93 -10.24
N PHE A 160 15.94 -13.80 -11.18
CA PHE A 160 15.55 -15.16 -10.90
C PHE A 160 16.68 -15.92 -10.21
N ARG A 161 17.92 -15.85 -10.74
CA ARG A 161 19.09 -16.47 -10.11
C ARG A 161 19.32 -15.94 -8.69
N LEU A 162 19.24 -14.62 -8.50
CA LEU A 162 19.44 -14.01 -7.18
C LEU A 162 18.41 -14.48 -6.12
N PHE A 163 17.15 -14.69 -6.52
CA PHE A 163 16.09 -15.10 -5.60
C PHE A 163 15.92 -16.62 -5.50
N SER A 164 16.43 -17.40 -6.46
CA SER A 164 16.41 -18.87 -6.45
C SER A 164 17.68 -19.51 -5.88
N ASP A 165 18.75 -18.74 -5.64
CA ASP A 165 20.00 -19.23 -5.06
C ASP A 165 19.79 -19.75 -3.63
N SER A 166 19.78 -21.07 -3.48
CA SER A 166 19.63 -21.77 -2.21
C SER A 166 20.82 -21.59 -1.26
N SER A 167 21.97 -21.17 -1.78
CA SER A 167 23.16 -20.86 -0.98
C SER A 167 23.11 -19.47 -0.36
N ARG A 168 22.19 -18.60 -0.83
CA ARG A 168 22.05 -17.23 -0.36
C ARG A 168 21.70 -17.20 1.12
N LYS A 169 22.61 -16.67 1.93
CA LYS A 169 22.39 -16.39 3.36
C LYS A 169 22.15 -14.91 3.55
N ARG A 170 21.06 -14.56 4.25
CA ARG A 170 20.80 -13.21 4.75
C ARG A 170 21.12 -13.15 6.23
N SER A 171 21.81 -12.11 6.64
CA SER A 171 22.01 -11.82 8.05
C SER A 171 20.70 -11.33 8.69
N PRO A 172 20.55 -11.43 10.03
CA PRO A 172 19.40 -10.86 10.73
C PRO A 172 19.15 -9.38 10.40
N LYS A 173 20.21 -8.59 10.22
CA LYS A 173 20.12 -7.16 9.87
C LYS A 173 19.50 -6.94 8.50
N ASP A 174 19.79 -7.81 7.54
CA ASP A 174 19.24 -7.70 6.18
C ASP A 174 17.72 -7.84 6.17
N PHE A 175 17.13 -8.55 7.14
CA PHE A 175 15.68 -8.69 7.26
C PHE A 175 15.00 -7.50 7.94
N MET A 176 15.76 -6.53 8.47
CA MET A 176 15.30 -5.38 9.24
C MET A 176 15.73 -4.03 8.61
N PRO A 177 15.45 -3.78 7.32
CA PRO A 177 15.93 -2.57 6.65
C PRO A 177 15.40 -1.27 7.27
N PHE A 178 14.32 -1.32 8.05
CA PHE A 178 13.68 -0.17 8.65
C PHE A 178 13.92 -0.03 10.16
N GLU A 179 14.72 -0.91 10.78
CA GLU A 179 14.97 -0.86 12.23
C GLU A 179 15.75 0.40 12.64
N ALA A 180 16.73 0.79 11.83
CA ALA A 180 17.50 2.01 12.04
C ALA A 180 16.67 3.29 11.84
N LYS A 181 15.48 3.20 11.23
CA LYS A 181 14.56 4.32 10.95
C LYS A 181 15.28 5.54 10.35
N MET A 182 16.16 5.29 9.37
CA MET A 182 17.05 6.32 8.82
C MET A 182 16.26 7.49 8.24
N TYR A 183 15.11 7.21 7.62
CA TYR A 183 14.23 8.19 6.98
C TYR A 183 12.78 7.96 7.42
N GLY A 184 11.93 8.97 7.23
CA GLY A 184 10.50 8.89 7.53
C GLY A 184 10.01 10.07 8.37
N SER A 185 8.74 10.00 8.78
CA SER A 185 8.15 11.02 9.65
C SER A 185 8.83 11.04 11.02
N GLU A 186 8.74 12.19 11.69
CA GLU A 186 9.26 12.37 13.05
C GLU A 186 8.68 11.33 14.03
N ASP A 187 7.39 11.01 13.91
CA ASP A 187 6.72 9.98 14.70
C ASP A 187 7.34 8.59 14.48
N PHE A 188 7.65 8.25 13.22
CA PHE A 188 8.30 6.99 12.89
C PHE A 188 9.71 6.92 13.50
N GLN A 189 10.50 7.99 13.42
CA GLN A 189 11.88 8.05 13.92
C GLN A 189 11.97 8.01 15.45
N LYS A 190 11.12 8.78 16.14
CA LYS A 190 11.09 8.91 17.61
C LYS A 190 10.68 7.63 18.33
N PHE A 191 9.99 6.72 17.65
CA PHE A 191 9.54 5.47 18.23
C PHE A 191 10.71 4.67 18.84
N SER A 192 10.48 4.03 19.99
CA SER A 192 11.48 3.20 20.66
C SER A 192 10.88 1.86 21.06
N ASN A 193 11.66 0.80 20.94
CA ASN A 193 11.26 -0.54 21.39
C ASN A 193 11.29 -0.70 22.92
N GLN A 194 11.79 0.29 23.65
CA GLN A 194 11.93 0.26 25.12
C GLN A 194 10.78 0.96 25.86
N GLY A 195 10.05 1.85 25.19
CA GLY A 195 9.00 2.66 25.80
C GLY A 195 7.61 2.05 25.62
N PHE A 196 6.71 2.35 26.56
CA PHE A 196 5.28 2.16 26.31
C PHE A 196 4.76 3.35 25.50
N PHE A 197 4.25 3.08 24.30
CA PHE A 197 3.71 4.11 23.41
C PHE A 197 2.23 3.83 23.19
N LYS A 198 1.39 4.71 23.72
CA LYS A 198 -0.07 4.68 23.49
C LYS A 198 -0.45 5.83 22.58
N GLY A 199 -1.33 5.55 21.62
CA GLY A 199 -1.86 6.59 20.74
C GLY A 199 -0.94 6.94 19.56
N ASP A 200 0.04 6.09 19.27
CA ASP A 200 0.88 6.24 18.09
C ASP A 200 0.11 5.73 16.85
N SER A 201 -0.59 6.65 16.20
CA SER A 201 -1.38 6.33 15.02
C SER A 201 -0.54 5.88 13.83
N ALA A 202 0.74 6.30 13.73
CA ALA A 202 1.61 5.88 12.64
C ALA A 202 1.93 4.39 12.77
N TRP A 203 2.35 3.96 13.96
CA TRP A 203 2.61 2.54 14.23
C TRP A 203 1.34 1.70 14.28
N GLY A 204 0.23 2.24 14.81
CA GLY A 204 -1.08 1.61 14.69
C GLY A 204 -1.45 1.35 13.24
N ALA A 205 -1.23 2.31 12.34
CA ALA A 205 -1.51 2.15 10.92
C ALA A 205 -0.58 1.11 10.24
N CYS A 206 0.67 0.97 10.70
CA CYS A 206 1.64 0.02 10.15
C CYS A 206 1.56 -1.40 10.73
N LEU A 207 1.08 -1.58 11.96
CA LEU A 207 1.15 -2.87 12.67
C LEU A 207 -0.21 -3.47 12.99
N HIS A 208 -1.29 -2.69 12.94
CA HIS A 208 -2.60 -3.20 13.26
C HIS A 208 -3.27 -3.84 12.03
N SER A 209 -3.56 -5.14 12.13
CA SER A 209 -4.34 -5.87 11.14
C SER A 209 -5.76 -5.32 11.06
N ARG A 210 -6.23 -5.01 9.85
CA ARG A 210 -7.54 -4.37 9.61
C ARG A 210 -7.99 -4.51 8.16
N ASP A 211 -9.25 -4.18 7.92
CA ASP A 211 -9.78 -4.03 6.58
C ASP A 211 -9.38 -2.66 6.01
N LEU A 212 -8.76 -2.65 4.82
CA LEU A 212 -8.51 -1.45 4.03
C LEU A 212 -9.73 -1.19 3.16
N VAL A 213 -10.29 -0.01 3.31
CA VAL A 213 -11.36 0.46 2.43
C VAL A 213 -10.74 1.06 1.17
N VAL A 214 -11.05 0.44 0.03
CA VAL A 214 -10.64 0.89 -1.30
C VAL A 214 -11.82 1.61 -1.93
N ILE A 215 -11.79 2.94 -1.92
CA ILE A 215 -12.88 3.76 -2.44
C ILE A 215 -12.92 3.66 -3.96
N LYS A 216 -14.13 3.45 -4.50
CA LYS A 216 -14.42 3.48 -5.93
C LYS A 216 -15.44 4.57 -6.23
N ALA A 217 -15.65 4.88 -7.51
CA ALA A 217 -16.59 5.93 -7.92
C ALA A 217 -18.03 5.66 -7.44
N THR A 218 -18.50 4.43 -7.59
CA THR A 218 -19.89 4.03 -7.33
C THR A 218 -20.06 3.14 -6.10
N ASP A 219 -19.01 2.44 -5.69
CA ASP A 219 -18.99 1.49 -4.57
C ASP A 219 -17.70 1.64 -3.73
N ALA A 220 -17.53 0.76 -2.74
CA ALA A 220 -16.27 0.65 -2.02
C ALA A 220 -15.88 -0.83 -1.93
N GLY A 221 -14.59 -1.11 -1.97
CA GLY A 221 -14.02 -2.43 -1.82
C GLY A 221 -13.36 -2.61 -0.46
N ILE A 222 -13.24 -3.86 0.00
CA ILE A 222 -12.41 -4.21 1.16
C ILE A 222 -11.22 -5.08 0.75
N LYS A 223 -10.04 -4.79 1.31
CA LYS A 223 -8.86 -5.66 1.26
C LYS A 223 -8.30 -5.90 2.67
N ALA A 224 -8.02 -7.15 3.00
CA ALA A 224 -7.42 -7.50 4.28
C ALA A 224 -5.97 -7.01 4.37
N TYR A 225 -5.63 -6.25 5.42
CA TYR A 225 -4.28 -5.84 5.74
C TYR A 225 -3.71 -6.68 6.88
N CYS A 226 -2.63 -7.42 6.58
CA CYS A 226 -1.95 -8.33 7.50
C CYS A 226 -0.47 -7.97 7.63
N PRO A 227 -0.14 -6.91 8.38
CA PRO A 227 1.25 -6.46 8.54
C PRO A 227 2.16 -7.48 9.23
N SER A 228 1.59 -8.45 9.96
CA SER A 228 2.32 -9.54 10.61
C SER A 228 3.16 -10.36 9.62
N LEU A 229 2.73 -10.45 8.35
CA LEU A 229 3.45 -11.14 7.28
C LEU A 229 4.78 -10.49 6.90
N VAL A 230 4.96 -9.21 7.21
CA VAL A 230 6.18 -8.45 6.87
C VAL A 230 6.78 -7.74 8.07
N ALA A 231 6.27 -7.97 9.29
CA ALA A 231 6.64 -7.25 10.51
C ALA A 231 8.13 -7.36 10.87
N ARG A 232 8.81 -8.40 10.39
CA ARG A 232 10.26 -8.59 10.53
C ARG A 232 11.09 -7.41 10.03
N GLN A 233 10.58 -6.66 9.05
CA GLN A 233 11.24 -5.46 8.54
C GLN A 233 11.44 -4.35 9.58
N PHE A 234 10.65 -4.39 10.67
CA PHE A 234 10.72 -3.48 11.82
C PHE A 234 11.36 -4.13 13.06
N GLY A 235 11.99 -5.31 12.91
CA GLY A 235 12.58 -6.03 14.03
C GLY A 235 11.58 -6.81 14.90
N LEU A 236 10.34 -6.98 14.44
CA LEU A 236 9.33 -7.79 15.10
C LEU A 236 9.36 -9.24 14.61
N VAL A 237 8.81 -10.16 15.41
CA VAL A 237 8.66 -11.55 14.97
C VAL A 237 7.61 -11.62 13.86
N GLN A 238 7.96 -12.24 12.74
CA GLN A 238 7.02 -12.52 11.65
C GLN A 238 6.15 -13.72 12.03
N LEU A 239 4.84 -13.48 12.08
CA LEU A 239 3.85 -14.47 12.49
C LEU A 239 3.01 -14.88 11.29
N LEU A 240 2.60 -16.15 11.28
CA LEU A 240 1.52 -16.60 10.43
C LEU A 240 0.27 -15.78 10.79
N PRO A 241 -0.39 -15.12 9.82
CA PRO A 241 -1.71 -14.58 10.08
C PRO A 241 -2.60 -15.76 10.45
N VAL A 242 -2.94 -15.89 11.74
CA VAL A 242 -3.99 -16.77 12.28
C VAL A 242 -5.31 -16.43 11.55
N PRO A 243 -6.32 -17.33 11.44
CA PRO A 243 -7.49 -17.04 10.63
C PRO A 243 -8.03 -15.66 10.92
N LEU A 244 -8.21 -14.90 9.85
CA LEU A 244 -8.74 -13.55 9.93
C LEU A 244 -10.24 -13.66 10.17
N THR A 245 -10.68 -14.19 11.30
CA THR A 245 -12.10 -14.14 11.70
C THR A 245 -12.61 -12.70 11.81
N TRP A 246 -11.70 -11.74 11.78
CA TRP A 246 -11.97 -10.31 11.81
C TRP A 246 -12.23 -9.66 10.43
N THR A 247 -11.80 -10.26 9.30
CA THR A 247 -11.93 -9.61 7.97
C THR A 247 -13.34 -9.80 7.41
N LYS A 248 -13.87 -8.75 6.78
CA LYS A 248 -15.10 -8.87 5.96
C LYS A 248 -14.83 -9.42 4.58
N ASN A 249 -13.59 -9.32 4.09
CA ASN A 249 -13.20 -9.92 2.84
C ASN A 249 -12.85 -11.41 3.05
N LYS A 250 -13.84 -12.29 2.86
CA LYS A 250 -13.68 -13.75 2.97
C LYS A 250 -12.98 -14.38 1.76
N ASP A 251 -13.11 -13.75 0.59
CA ASP A 251 -12.59 -14.23 -0.68
C ASP A 251 -11.39 -13.38 -1.10
N TRP A 252 -10.19 -13.81 -0.69
CA TRP A 252 -8.95 -13.01 -0.77
C TRP A 252 -8.57 -12.58 -2.18
N ASP A 253 -8.98 -13.38 -3.18
CA ASP A 253 -8.81 -13.15 -4.60
C ASP A 253 -9.67 -11.99 -5.12
N SER A 254 -10.82 -11.77 -4.49
CA SER A 254 -11.81 -10.80 -4.91
C SER A 254 -11.75 -9.53 -4.07
N THR A 255 -12.29 -8.45 -4.63
CA THR A 255 -12.60 -7.26 -3.84
C THR A 255 -14.06 -7.37 -3.46
N VAL A 256 -14.35 -7.60 -2.18
CA VAL A 256 -15.74 -7.57 -1.72
C VAL A 256 -16.25 -6.14 -1.82
N SER A 257 -17.23 -5.93 -2.71
CA SER A 257 -17.94 -4.67 -2.81
C SER A 257 -18.87 -4.51 -1.61
N ILE A 258 -18.82 -3.34 -0.99
CA ILE A 258 -19.62 -2.95 0.17
C ILE A 258 -20.33 -1.63 -0.09
N SER A 259 -21.38 -1.36 0.69
CA SER A 259 -22.06 -0.07 0.65
C SER A 259 -21.17 1.06 1.21
N LYS A 260 -21.49 2.32 0.86
CA LYS A 260 -20.81 3.50 1.40
C LYS A 260 -20.95 3.60 2.94
N ASP A 261 -22.13 3.28 3.47
CA ASP A 261 -22.37 3.26 4.91
C ASP A 261 -21.55 2.19 5.62
N GLU A 262 -21.40 1.03 5.00
CA GLU A 262 -20.55 -0.03 5.53
C GLU A 262 -19.07 0.34 5.47
N ALA A 263 -18.62 0.98 4.39
CA ALA A 263 -17.26 1.48 4.23
C ALA A 263 -16.93 2.50 5.33
N GLN A 264 -17.90 3.35 5.67
CA GLN A 264 -17.79 4.29 6.78
C GLN A 264 -17.64 3.60 8.13
N LYS A 265 -18.45 2.57 8.40
CA LYS A 265 -18.36 1.78 9.64
C LYS A 265 -16.99 1.10 9.76
N VAL A 266 -16.51 0.47 8.69
CA VAL A 266 -15.19 -0.20 8.66
C VAL A 266 -14.07 0.82 8.89
N SER A 267 -14.11 1.97 8.21
CA SER A 267 -13.11 3.03 8.37
C SER A 267 -13.08 3.63 9.77
N THR A 268 -14.25 3.76 10.41
CA THR A 268 -14.37 4.26 11.79
C THR A 268 -13.75 3.28 12.77
N LEU A 269 -14.11 1.99 12.68
CA LEU A 269 -13.56 0.94 13.52
C LEU A 269 -12.03 0.79 13.34
N ALA A 270 -11.55 0.84 12.10
CA ALA A 270 -10.14 0.82 11.78
C ALA A 270 -9.39 1.97 12.46
N ARG A 271 -9.94 3.19 12.40
CA ARG A 271 -9.36 4.38 13.02
C ARG A 271 -9.34 4.28 14.54
N GLU A 272 -10.43 3.83 15.15
CA GLU A 272 -10.48 3.60 16.61
C GLU A 272 -9.40 2.61 17.05
N ARG A 273 -9.20 1.53 16.29
CA ARG A 273 -8.14 0.54 16.59
C ARG A 273 -6.74 1.11 16.41
N VAL A 274 -6.51 1.87 15.34
CA VAL A 274 -5.21 2.53 15.07
C VAL A 274 -4.89 3.58 16.14
N THR A 275 -5.87 4.39 16.54
CA THR A 275 -5.69 5.45 17.55
C THR A 275 -5.61 4.91 18.97
N ASN A 276 -6.27 3.79 19.27
CA ASN A 276 -6.12 3.11 20.55
C ASN A 276 -4.96 2.12 20.58
N PHE A 277 -4.19 2.02 19.49
CA PHE A 277 -3.05 1.12 19.43
C PHE A 277 -2.08 1.47 20.55
N ALA A 278 -1.80 0.45 21.36
CA ALA A 278 -0.84 0.50 22.44
C ALA A 278 0.26 -0.48 22.12
N PHE A 279 1.46 0.05 22.07
CA PHE A 279 2.63 -0.72 21.74
C PHE A 279 3.37 -1.07 23.03
N THR A 280 3.64 -2.37 23.23
CA THR A 280 4.37 -2.87 24.39
C THR A 280 5.87 -2.96 24.10
N PRO A 281 6.73 -2.65 25.08
CA PRO A 281 8.17 -2.84 24.92
C PRO A 281 8.52 -4.26 24.47
N PHE A 282 9.49 -4.37 23.56
CA PHE A 282 9.89 -5.63 22.95
C PHE A 282 11.38 -5.68 22.65
N GLN A 283 11.89 -6.90 22.58
CA GLN A 283 13.23 -7.16 22.07
C GLN A 283 13.18 -7.31 20.56
N VAL A 284 14.10 -6.63 19.87
CA VAL A 284 14.29 -6.78 18.43
C VAL A 284 14.65 -8.24 18.11
N ARG A 285 13.79 -8.90 17.34
CA ARG A 285 13.90 -10.32 16.98
C ARG A 285 13.45 -10.52 15.54
N PRO A 286 14.35 -10.42 14.55
CA PRO A 286 14.00 -10.58 13.14
C PRO A 286 13.87 -12.05 12.73
N LEU A 287 13.08 -12.78 13.48
CA LEU A 287 12.84 -14.20 13.27
C LEU A 287 11.40 -14.38 12.77
N SER A 288 11.16 -15.46 12.05
CA SER A 288 9.81 -15.97 11.86
C SER A 288 9.48 -16.96 12.97
N SER A 289 8.20 -17.10 13.31
CA SER A 289 7.78 -18.22 14.17
C SER A 289 8.00 -19.56 13.47
N SER A 290 8.11 -20.63 14.26
CA SER A 290 8.16 -22.01 13.74
C SER A 290 6.93 -22.33 12.89
N SER A 291 5.75 -21.87 13.31
CA SER A 291 4.50 -22.02 12.55
C SER A 291 4.56 -21.31 11.21
N PHE A 292 5.09 -20.08 11.15
CA PHE A 292 5.26 -19.37 9.89
C PHE A 292 6.22 -20.12 8.97
N HIS A 293 7.34 -20.61 9.51
CA HIS A 293 8.33 -21.34 8.72
C HIS A 293 7.76 -22.63 8.13
N SER A 294 7.09 -23.43 8.95
CA SER A 294 6.48 -24.70 8.51
C SER A 294 5.36 -24.49 7.49
N TRP A 295 4.54 -23.45 7.68
CA TRP A 295 3.55 -23.03 6.69
C TRP A 295 4.22 -22.62 5.37
N TRP A 296 5.25 -21.78 5.42
CA TRP A 296 5.94 -21.28 4.23
C TRP A 296 6.64 -22.39 3.43
N GLU A 297 7.30 -23.33 4.11
CA GLU A 297 7.91 -24.49 3.47
C GLU A 297 6.86 -25.34 2.75
N THR A 298 5.72 -25.57 3.40
CA THR A 298 4.61 -26.34 2.83
C THR A 298 3.99 -25.62 1.63
N TYR A 299 3.74 -24.32 1.77
CA TYR A 299 3.25 -23.46 0.70
C TYR A 299 4.18 -23.54 -0.52
N MET A 300 5.49 -23.35 -0.32
CA MET A 300 6.46 -23.39 -1.40
C MET A 300 6.61 -24.77 -2.04
N ALA A 301 6.51 -25.85 -1.26
CA ALA A 301 6.55 -27.20 -1.79
C ALA A 301 5.36 -27.53 -2.69
N ARG A 302 4.21 -26.88 -2.48
CA ARG A 302 2.94 -27.20 -3.15
C ARG A 302 2.41 -26.07 -4.03
N PHE A 303 3.13 -24.94 -4.14
CA PHE A 303 2.67 -23.74 -4.84
C PHE A 303 2.18 -23.97 -6.28
N ASN A 304 2.76 -24.95 -6.99
CA ASN A 304 2.40 -25.29 -8.36
C ASN A 304 1.24 -26.29 -8.49
N ASN A 305 0.70 -26.82 -7.38
CA ASN A 305 -0.44 -27.73 -7.36
C ASN A 305 -1.51 -27.17 -6.42
N GLU A 306 -2.56 -26.61 -7.01
CA GLU A 306 -3.64 -25.93 -6.30
C GLU A 306 -4.37 -26.85 -5.32
N ASP A 307 -4.65 -28.10 -5.71
CA ASP A 307 -5.34 -29.08 -4.86
C ASP A 307 -4.47 -29.44 -3.64
N ASP A 308 -3.19 -29.74 -3.87
CA ASP A 308 -2.24 -30.03 -2.78
C ASP A 308 -2.06 -28.82 -1.86
N LEU A 309 -2.03 -27.61 -2.43
CA LEU A 309 -1.87 -26.36 -1.70
C LEU A 309 -3.07 -26.09 -0.79
N ILE A 310 -4.30 -26.29 -1.29
CA ILE A 310 -5.53 -26.16 -0.51
C ILE A 310 -5.50 -27.16 0.65
N GLU A 311 -5.20 -28.43 0.39
CA GLU A 311 -5.13 -29.46 1.42
C GLU A 311 -4.05 -29.15 2.47
N ALA A 312 -2.88 -28.66 2.03
CA ALA A 312 -1.80 -28.25 2.93
C ALA A 312 -2.22 -27.09 3.83
N ILE A 313 -2.74 -26.02 3.21
CA ILE A 313 -3.14 -24.83 3.95
C ILE A 313 -4.24 -25.22 4.94
N GLN A 314 -5.21 -26.04 4.55
CA GLN A 314 -6.25 -26.56 5.45
C GLN A 314 -5.68 -27.42 6.60
N GLY A 315 -4.68 -28.27 6.33
CA GLY A 315 -4.03 -29.12 7.33
C GLY A 315 -3.23 -28.34 8.40
N PHE A 316 -2.66 -27.19 8.05
CA PHE A 316 -2.05 -26.28 9.02
C PHE A 316 -3.07 -25.52 9.88
N CYS A 317 -4.34 -25.58 9.50
CA CYS A 317 -5.34 -24.57 9.81
C CYS A 317 -6.72 -25.19 10.10
N LEU A 318 -6.78 -26.23 10.93
CA LEU A 318 -8.04 -26.70 11.53
C LEU A 318 -8.83 -25.56 12.23
N SER A 319 -8.18 -24.45 12.55
CA SER A 319 -8.77 -23.23 13.11
C SER A 319 -9.28 -22.21 12.07
N PHE A 320 -9.00 -22.35 10.78
CA PHE A 320 -9.50 -21.45 9.71
C PHE A 320 -10.86 -21.88 9.15
N LEU A 321 -11.31 -23.08 9.48
CA LEU A 321 -12.58 -23.66 9.04
C LEU A 321 -13.73 -23.45 10.05
N LEU A 322 -13.59 -22.52 11.01
CA LEU A 322 -14.65 -22.12 11.94
C LEU A 322 -15.11 -20.68 11.71
#